data_AF-A0A951SW77-F1
#
_entry.id   AF-A0A951SW77-F1
#
_cell.length_a   1.000
_cell.length_b   1.000
_cell.length_c   1.000
_cell.angle_alpha   90.00
_cell.angle_beta   90.00
_cell.angle_gamma   90.00
#
_symmetry.space_group_name_H-M   'P 1'
#
loop_
_entity.id
_entity.type
_entity.pdbx_description
1 polymer ?
#
loop_
_entity_poly.entity_id
_entity_poly.type
_entity_poly.pdbx_seq_one_letter_code
_entity_poly.pdbx_strand_id
1 'polypeptide(L)'
;MWNDKGIADAYREYQADHDPILEDYLIHEIYRYIMAWLKNDQPDESFLAEIMELMAQYEEPLVRGGTLLDLCLWELMEVAHAYYGTTKDREQIRHFLTQARLPLLARINEDTYRALSQIEFHEVDFFIHEIIDGNFPHEAAQSFLKTSQNPDIWLTIRYLDELEGDSIIIDIIESMLHNLQIVPEKYMMLAYLIYCFPEKVESWIHDLDQIDLRLSDDTPIELVESIYNVSIEFLQTGELKLDYRTKMKTGYEAETLFALLSLFEISQTELTPAWIQVIEESIANQWTYRLPSLKRVQRHQPLPEFAISIISVLDSEDTKRLFSESRVLALFFENLHRYTRNTFDELVDILSSYNLVFTEELELQLSLQKDLPHLRWRRFQLCAGRIGKQLVEKDGRLFLIEGKNL
;
A
#
# COMPACT_ATOMS: atom_id res chain seq x y z
N MET A 1 7.50 -40.41 -6.44
CA MET A 1 8.64 -40.43 -7.39
C MET A 1 9.06 -38.97 -7.66
N TRP A 2 9.17 -38.16 -6.61
CA TRP A 2 9.38 -36.71 -6.69
C TRP A 2 10.64 -36.23 -5.98
N ASN A 3 11.28 -37.05 -5.14
CA ASN A 3 12.53 -36.71 -4.45
C ASN A 3 13.70 -36.36 -5.40
N ASP A 4 13.58 -36.65 -6.70
CA ASP A 4 14.58 -36.31 -7.72
C ASP A 4 14.20 -35.06 -8.55
N LYS A 5 12.99 -34.48 -8.33
CA LYS A 5 12.52 -33.24 -8.97
C LYS A 5 12.71 -32.05 -8.02
N GLY A 6 13.21 -30.93 -8.54
CA GLY A 6 13.29 -29.66 -7.81
C GLY A 6 11.90 -29.12 -7.44
N ILE A 7 11.86 -28.26 -6.43
CA ILE A 7 10.68 -27.50 -5.99
C ILE A 7 10.08 -26.69 -7.13
N ALA A 8 10.89 -26.03 -7.95
CA ALA A 8 10.38 -25.20 -9.05
C ALA A 8 9.57 -26.01 -10.08
N ASP A 9 10.09 -27.17 -10.48
CA ASP A 9 9.40 -28.06 -11.42
C ASP A 9 8.16 -28.73 -10.79
N ALA A 10 8.27 -29.15 -9.53
CA ALA A 10 7.15 -29.73 -8.80
C ALA A 10 6.02 -28.71 -8.61
N TYR A 11 6.33 -27.43 -8.36
CA TYR A 11 5.32 -26.39 -8.21
C TYR A 11 4.60 -26.09 -9.54
N ARG A 12 5.29 -26.08 -10.68
CA ARG A 12 4.63 -25.93 -12.00
C ARG A 12 3.67 -27.06 -12.32
N GLU A 13 4.03 -28.29 -11.97
CA GLU A 13 3.14 -29.45 -12.12
C GLU A 13 1.94 -29.33 -11.17
N TYR A 14 2.15 -28.86 -9.94
CA TYR A 14 1.06 -28.56 -9.01
C TYR A 14 0.12 -27.47 -9.55
N GLN A 15 0.63 -26.40 -10.18
CA GLN A 15 -0.23 -25.37 -10.76
C GLN A 15 -1.09 -25.86 -11.94
N ALA A 16 -0.64 -26.90 -12.65
CA ALA A 16 -1.40 -27.46 -13.76
C ALA A 16 -2.54 -28.38 -13.28
N ASP A 17 -2.25 -29.23 -12.29
CA ASP A 17 -3.12 -30.36 -11.93
C ASP A 17 -3.73 -30.25 -10.53
N HIS A 18 -3.26 -29.32 -9.69
CA HIS A 18 -3.64 -29.14 -8.28
C HIS A 18 -3.64 -30.46 -7.48
N ASP A 19 -2.67 -31.34 -7.74
CA ASP A 19 -2.57 -32.64 -7.07
C ASP A 19 -2.27 -32.48 -5.57
N PRO A 20 -3.16 -32.93 -4.66
CA PRO A 20 -2.95 -32.82 -3.22
C PRO A 20 -1.72 -33.56 -2.68
N ILE A 21 -1.29 -34.63 -3.36
CA ILE A 21 -0.12 -35.39 -2.92
C ILE A 21 1.16 -34.61 -3.28
N LEU A 22 1.14 -33.90 -4.41
CA LEU A 22 2.24 -33.03 -4.83
C LEU A 22 2.31 -31.76 -3.97
N GLU A 23 1.15 -31.19 -3.61
CA GLU A 23 1.05 -30.11 -2.63
C GLU A 23 1.70 -30.52 -1.29
N ASP A 24 1.34 -31.69 -0.77
CA ASP A 24 1.89 -32.21 0.49
C ASP A 24 3.42 -32.38 0.42
N TYR A 25 3.94 -32.89 -0.70
CA TYR A 25 5.38 -32.95 -0.95
C TYR A 25 6.06 -31.58 -0.91
N LEU A 26 5.51 -30.60 -1.65
CA LEU A 26 6.04 -29.24 -1.73
C LEU A 26 6.07 -28.58 -0.34
N ILE A 27 4.98 -28.70 0.41
CA ILE A 27 4.85 -28.12 1.75
C ILE A 27 5.91 -28.68 2.70
N HIS A 28 6.11 -30.00 2.72
CA HIS A 28 7.11 -30.61 3.60
C HIS A 28 8.55 -30.26 3.21
N GLU A 29 8.86 -30.24 1.91
CA GLU A 29 10.20 -29.93 1.42
C GLU A 29 10.56 -28.46 1.67
N ILE A 30 9.67 -27.53 1.33
CA ILE A 30 9.88 -26.09 1.56
C ILE A 30 10.00 -25.81 3.06
N TYR A 31 9.13 -26.40 3.89
CA TYR A 31 9.20 -26.24 5.35
C TYR A 31 10.56 -26.69 5.90
N ARG A 32 11.09 -27.81 5.40
CA ARG A 32 12.40 -28.32 5.79
C ARG A 32 13.53 -27.32 5.44
N TYR A 33 13.50 -26.72 4.24
CA TYR A 33 14.48 -25.71 3.84
C TYR A 33 14.38 -24.43 4.68
N ILE A 34 13.17 -23.93 4.94
CA ILE A 34 12.95 -22.76 5.79
C ILE A 34 13.50 -23.02 7.20
N MET A 35 13.20 -24.18 7.78
CA MET A 35 13.69 -24.54 9.12
C MET A 35 15.20 -24.71 9.17
N ALA A 36 15.81 -25.28 8.13
CA ALA A 36 17.26 -25.36 8.01
C ALA A 36 17.90 -23.96 7.92
N TRP A 37 17.30 -23.05 7.15
CA TRP A 37 17.76 -21.68 7.03
C TRP A 37 17.65 -20.94 8.36
N LEU A 38 16.49 -20.95 9.01
CA LEU A 38 16.29 -20.33 10.32
C LEU A 38 17.29 -20.83 11.39
N LYS A 39 17.68 -22.10 11.31
CA LYS A 39 18.66 -22.71 12.22
C LYS A 39 20.10 -22.29 11.92
N ASN A 40 20.47 -22.23 10.64
CA ASN A 40 21.85 -22.05 10.20
C ASN A 40 22.19 -20.59 9.84
N ASP A 41 21.20 -19.69 9.81
CA ASP A 41 21.33 -18.29 9.36
C ASP A 41 21.88 -18.16 7.92
N GLN A 42 21.75 -19.22 7.12
CA GLN A 42 22.17 -19.29 5.72
C GLN A 42 21.21 -20.17 4.90
N PRO A 43 20.86 -19.75 3.68
CA PRO A 43 20.02 -20.56 2.79
C PRO A 43 20.81 -21.73 2.21
N ASP A 44 20.09 -22.78 1.82
CA ASP A 44 20.59 -23.67 0.79
C ASP A 44 20.58 -22.91 -0.56
N GLU A 45 21.72 -22.86 -1.24
CA GLU A 45 21.86 -22.08 -2.48
C GLU A 45 20.99 -22.60 -3.62
N SER A 46 20.77 -23.92 -3.68
CA SER A 46 19.89 -24.51 -4.70
C SER A 46 18.43 -24.16 -4.43
N PHE A 47 17.99 -24.27 -3.17
CA PHE A 47 16.66 -23.83 -2.76
C PHE A 47 16.42 -22.35 -3.11
N LEU A 48 17.35 -21.47 -2.75
CA LEU A 48 17.20 -20.04 -3.03
C LEU A 48 17.14 -19.75 -4.54
N ALA A 49 17.95 -20.44 -5.35
CA ALA A 49 17.91 -20.30 -6.81
C ALA A 49 16.57 -20.74 -7.40
N GLU A 50 15.99 -21.84 -6.90
CA GLU A 50 14.69 -22.33 -7.33
C GLU A 50 13.55 -21.39 -6.93
N ILE A 51 13.58 -20.80 -5.73
CA ILE A 51 12.60 -19.78 -5.34
C ILE A 51 12.70 -18.55 -6.25
N MET A 52 13.92 -18.08 -6.58
CA MET A 52 14.10 -16.99 -7.54
C MET A 52 13.60 -17.32 -8.95
N GLU A 53 13.76 -18.57 -9.38
CA GLU A 53 13.24 -19.05 -10.66
C GLU A 53 11.71 -19.01 -10.68
N LEU A 54 11.05 -19.42 -9.60
CA LEU A 54 9.60 -19.30 -9.44
C LEU A 54 9.16 -17.83 -9.47
N MET A 55 9.86 -16.95 -8.77
CA MET A 55 9.58 -15.51 -8.75
C MET A 55 9.63 -14.86 -10.13
N ALA A 56 10.61 -15.23 -10.95
CA ALA A 56 10.79 -14.64 -12.28
C ALA A 56 9.61 -14.92 -13.23
N GLN A 57 8.70 -15.83 -12.87
CA GLN A 57 7.50 -16.16 -13.64
C GLN A 57 6.33 -15.22 -13.37
N TYR A 58 6.42 -14.40 -12.32
CA TYR A 58 5.37 -13.47 -11.93
C TYR A 58 5.80 -12.04 -12.25
N GLU A 59 5.13 -11.41 -13.23
CA GLU A 59 5.38 -10.01 -13.62
C GLU A 59 4.84 -9.01 -12.58
N GLU A 60 3.84 -9.42 -11.79
CA GLU A 60 3.31 -8.73 -10.63
C GLU A 60 3.49 -9.62 -9.39
N PRO A 61 3.67 -9.09 -8.17
CA PRO A 61 3.66 -9.92 -6.98
C PRO A 61 2.39 -10.79 -7.01
N LEU A 62 2.57 -12.11 -6.95
CA LEU A 62 1.50 -13.09 -6.81
C LEU A 62 0.39 -12.47 -5.96
N VAL A 63 -0.81 -12.30 -6.54
CA VAL A 63 -2.03 -12.03 -5.76
C VAL A 63 -1.98 -12.99 -4.59
N ARG A 64 -1.97 -12.48 -3.34
CA ARG A 64 -1.87 -13.28 -2.09
C ARG A 64 -2.74 -14.52 -2.29
N GLY A 65 -2.10 -15.66 -2.59
CA GLY A 65 -2.78 -16.76 -3.25
C GLY A 65 -3.82 -17.40 -2.34
N GLY A 66 -4.81 -18.09 -2.93
CA GLY A 66 -5.89 -18.73 -2.17
C GLY A 66 -5.49 -19.97 -1.37
N THR A 67 -4.19 -20.30 -1.30
CA THR A 67 -3.67 -21.48 -0.60
C THR A 67 -2.54 -21.14 0.35
N LEU A 68 -2.34 -21.97 1.37
CA LEU A 68 -1.24 -21.81 2.34
C LEU A 68 0.14 -21.94 1.68
N LEU A 69 0.25 -22.74 0.62
CA LEU A 69 1.50 -22.87 -0.14
C LEU A 69 1.84 -21.55 -0.86
N ASP A 70 0.86 -20.93 -1.50
CA ASP A 70 1.08 -19.66 -2.21
C ASP A 70 1.41 -18.53 -1.23
N LEU A 71 0.76 -18.50 -0.06
CA LEU A 71 1.07 -17.55 1.02
C LEU A 71 2.51 -17.71 1.53
N CYS A 72 2.98 -18.96 1.68
CA CYS A 72 4.38 -19.23 2.01
C CYS A 72 5.34 -18.73 0.91
N LEU A 73 5.04 -19.01 -0.36
CA LEU A 73 5.87 -18.58 -1.48
C LEU A 73 5.96 -17.06 -1.59
N TRP A 74 4.86 -16.35 -1.32
CA TRP A 74 4.83 -14.89 -1.27
C TRP A 74 5.79 -14.32 -0.24
N GLU A 75 5.76 -14.82 1.00
CA GLU A 75 6.70 -14.42 2.05
C GLU A 75 8.17 -14.77 1.68
N LEU A 76 8.39 -15.88 0.97
CA LEU A 76 9.73 -16.23 0.46
C LEU A 76 10.21 -15.27 -0.65
N MET A 77 9.33 -14.58 -1.37
CA MET A 77 9.72 -13.52 -2.29
C MET A 77 10.37 -12.36 -1.54
N GLU A 78 9.76 -11.94 -0.43
CA GLU A 78 10.31 -10.90 0.45
C GLU A 78 11.65 -11.32 1.07
N VAL A 79 11.79 -12.60 1.43
CA VAL A 79 13.07 -13.16 1.87
C VAL A 79 14.15 -13.00 0.79
N ALA A 80 13.85 -13.34 -0.46
CA ALA A 80 14.83 -13.25 -1.54
C ALA A 80 15.17 -11.79 -1.88
N HIS A 81 14.19 -10.90 -1.91
CA HIS A 81 14.40 -9.46 -2.06
C HIS A 81 15.31 -8.92 -0.95
N ALA A 82 15.08 -9.29 0.31
CA ALA A 82 15.92 -8.89 1.43
C ALA A 82 17.33 -9.49 1.35
N TYR A 83 17.47 -10.72 0.87
CA TYR A 83 18.75 -11.43 0.77
C TYR A 83 19.64 -10.93 -0.37
N TYR A 84 19.07 -10.59 -1.52
CA TYR A 84 19.81 -10.03 -2.67
C TYR A 84 19.82 -8.50 -2.69
N GLY A 85 19.03 -7.87 -1.83
CA GLY A 85 19.00 -6.43 -1.62
C GLY A 85 20.34 -5.86 -1.16
N THR A 86 20.48 -4.55 -1.29
CA THR A 86 21.76 -3.85 -1.04
C THR A 86 22.26 -3.89 0.41
N THR A 87 21.41 -4.29 1.38
CA THR A 87 21.71 -4.24 2.82
C THR A 87 21.79 -5.58 3.51
N LYS A 88 21.33 -6.69 2.90
CA LYS A 88 21.27 -8.05 3.48
C LYS A 88 20.86 -8.04 4.96
N ASP A 89 19.66 -7.52 5.24
CA ASP A 89 19.23 -7.32 6.62
C ASP A 89 18.76 -8.63 7.26
N ARG A 90 19.58 -9.17 8.18
CA ARG A 90 19.34 -10.49 8.79
C ARG A 90 18.08 -10.55 9.63
N GLU A 91 17.74 -9.46 10.31
CA GLU A 91 16.52 -9.40 11.13
C GLU A 91 15.28 -9.46 10.24
N GLN A 92 15.30 -8.73 9.13
CA GLN A 92 14.23 -8.74 8.12
C GLN A 92 14.10 -10.11 7.43
N ILE A 93 15.22 -10.73 7.04
CA ILE A 93 15.23 -12.08 6.48
C ILE A 93 14.62 -13.08 7.47
N ARG A 94 15.02 -13.02 8.75
CA ARG A 94 14.50 -13.91 9.79
C ARG A 94 13.01 -13.68 10.05
N HIS A 95 12.56 -12.43 10.00
CA HIS A 95 11.15 -12.06 10.12
C HIS A 95 10.32 -12.70 8.99
N PHE A 96 10.65 -12.45 7.72
CA PHE A 96 9.92 -13.03 6.59
C PHE A 96 10.03 -14.56 6.52
N LEU A 97 11.16 -15.16 6.89
CA LEU A 97 11.27 -16.62 6.99
C LEU A 97 10.37 -17.20 8.09
N THR A 98 10.17 -16.46 9.19
CA THR A 98 9.26 -16.86 10.25
C THR A 98 7.82 -16.80 9.75
N GLN A 99 7.44 -15.73 9.03
CA GLN A 99 6.11 -15.62 8.42
C GLN A 99 5.88 -16.71 7.37
N ALA A 100 6.83 -16.95 6.45
CA ALA A 100 6.76 -18.00 5.43
C ALA A 100 6.57 -19.41 6.01
N ARG A 101 7.07 -19.66 7.22
CA ARG A 101 6.94 -20.96 7.90
C ARG A 101 5.51 -21.24 8.34
N LEU A 102 4.78 -20.23 8.80
CA LEU A 102 3.51 -20.40 9.52
C LEU A 102 2.42 -21.04 8.65
N PRO A 103 2.21 -20.63 7.37
CA PRO A 103 1.22 -21.29 6.50
C PRO A 103 1.50 -22.78 6.32
N LEU A 104 2.77 -23.15 6.14
CA LEU A 104 3.17 -24.56 6.01
C LEU A 104 2.93 -25.34 7.30
N LEU A 105 3.23 -24.73 8.45
CA LEU A 105 2.97 -25.35 9.74
C LEU A 105 1.47 -25.56 9.97
N ALA A 106 0.63 -24.58 9.60
CA ALA A 106 -0.82 -24.70 9.67
C ALA A 106 -1.32 -25.92 8.86
N ARG A 107 -0.71 -26.19 7.69
CA ARG A 107 -1.07 -27.35 6.86
C ARG A 107 -0.51 -28.69 7.37
N ILE A 108 0.68 -28.70 7.96
CA ILE A 108 1.34 -29.91 8.48
C ILE A 108 0.75 -30.33 9.83
N ASN A 109 0.52 -29.36 10.72
CA ASN A 109 0.05 -29.57 12.08
C ASN A 109 -0.68 -28.31 12.60
N GLU A 110 -1.95 -28.22 12.22
CA GLU A 110 -2.83 -27.10 12.56
C GLU A 110 -2.94 -26.85 14.07
N ASP A 111 -3.06 -27.91 14.88
CA ASP A 111 -3.16 -27.77 16.35
C ASP A 111 -1.94 -27.05 16.94
N THR A 112 -0.75 -27.40 16.45
CA THR A 112 0.50 -26.76 16.88
C THR A 112 0.57 -25.32 16.40
N TYR A 113 0.17 -25.06 15.15
CA TYR A 113 0.08 -23.70 14.61
C TYR A 113 -0.85 -22.82 15.46
N ARG A 114 -2.09 -23.27 15.72
CA ARG A 114 -3.08 -22.51 16.50
C ARG A 114 -2.61 -22.26 17.93
N ALA A 115 -1.90 -23.21 18.54
CA ALA A 115 -1.31 -23.00 19.86
C ALA A 115 -0.21 -21.93 19.85
N LEU A 116 0.56 -21.81 18.76
CA LEU A 116 1.60 -20.79 18.60
C LEU A 116 1.00 -19.41 18.30
N SER A 117 0.01 -19.29 17.42
CA SER A 117 -0.59 -18.00 17.05
C SER A 117 -1.35 -17.34 18.21
N GLN A 118 -1.78 -18.12 19.21
CA GLN A 118 -2.30 -17.59 20.48
C GLN A 118 -1.21 -16.96 21.37
N ILE A 119 0.05 -17.36 21.21
CA ILE A 119 1.17 -16.88 22.02
C ILE A 119 1.85 -15.69 21.33
N GLU A 120 2.09 -15.80 20.02
CA GLU A 120 2.76 -14.79 19.21
C GLU A 120 2.05 -14.68 17.86
N PHE A 121 1.25 -13.62 17.72
CA PHE A 121 0.49 -13.35 16.50
C PHE A 121 1.35 -12.58 15.51
N HIS A 122 1.32 -13.01 14.25
CA HIS A 122 2.05 -12.44 13.12
C HIS A 122 1.05 -11.91 12.09
N GLU A 123 1.47 -10.98 11.23
CA GLU A 123 0.59 -10.42 10.21
C GLU A 123 0.05 -11.48 9.24
N VAL A 124 0.90 -12.45 8.85
CA VAL A 124 0.49 -13.59 8.01
C VAL A 124 -0.63 -14.44 8.65
N ASP A 125 -0.81 -14.39 9.96
CA ASP A 125 -1.86 -15.16 10.65
C ASP A 125 -3.25 -14.71 10.25
N PHE A 126 -3.47 -13.42 9.92
CA PHE A 126 -4.75 -12.97 9.38
C PHE A 126 -5.16 -13.78 8.14
N PHE A 127 -4.24 -13.94 7.18
CA PHE A 127 -4.51 -14.69 5.95
C PHE A 127 -4.63 -16.19 6.19
N ILE A 128 -3.79 -16.76 7.06
CA ILE A 128 -3.88 -18.19 7.37
C ILE A 128 -5.27 -18.50 7.92
N HIS A 129 -5.78 -17.68 8.83
CA HIS A 129 -7.10 -17.85 9.40
C HIS A 129 -8.25 -17.63 8.40
N GLU A 130 -8.12 -16.70 7.44
CA GLU A 130 -9.05 -16.58 6.31
C GLU A 130 -9.07 -17.84 5.44
N ILE A 131 -7.94 -18.56 5.31
CA ILE A 131 -7.82 -19.74 4.44
C ILE A 131 -8.31 -21.04 5.10
N ILE A 132 -7.94 -21.29 6.36
CA ILE A 132 -8.25 -22.56 7.06
C ILE A 132 -9.53 -22.53 7.87
N ASP A 133 -10.20 -21.36 7.96
CA ASP A 133 -11.36 -21.09 8.80
C ASP A 133 -11.14 -21.42 10.29
N GLY A 134 -12.19 -21.26 11.10
CA GLY A 134 -12.23 -21.69 12.51
C GLY A 134 -11.97 -20.57 13.51
N ASN A 135 -11.59 -20.94 14.74
CA ASN A 135 -11.46 -19.97 15.83
C ASN A 135 -10.27 -19.04 15.60
N PHE A 136 -10.56 -17.75 15.41
CA PHE A 136 -9.58 -16.67 15.31
C PHE A 136 -9.09 -16.24 16.70
N PRO A 137 -7.76 -16.08 16.93
CA PRO A 137 -7.20 -15.74 18.24
C PRO A 137 -7.29 -14.22 18.48
N HIS A 138 -8.51 -13.71 18.66
CA HIS A 138 -8.78 -12.27 18.80
C HIS A 138 -7.90 -11.57 19.83
N GLU A 139 -7.69 -12.16 21.02
CA GLU A 139 -6.86 -11.53 22.07
C GLU A 139 -5.41 -11.31 21.59
N ALA A 140 -4.83 -12.27 20.88
CA ALA A 140 -3.46 -12.18 20.39
C ALA A 140 -3.36 -11.18 19.22
N ALA A 141 -4.31 -11.20 18.29
CA ALA A 141 -4.39 -10.24 17.19
C ALA A 141 -4.56 -8.79 17.70
N GLN A 142 -5.43 -8.58 18.68
CA GLN A 142 -5.61 -7.27 19.30
C GLN A 142 -4.33 -6.81 20.02
N SER A 143 -3.65 -7.71 20.74
CA SER A 143 -2.37 -7.40 21.38
C SER A 143 -1.27 -7.07 20.34
N PHE A 144 -1.24 -7.78 19.22
CA PHE A 144 -0.34 -7.48 18.10
C PHE A 144 -0.60 -6.08 17.55
N LEU A 145 -1.83 -5.74 17.18
CA LEU A 145 -2.17 -4.42 16.63
C LEU A 145 -1.86 -3.30 17.62
N LYS A 146 -2.12 -3.50 18.91
CA LYS A 146 -1.84 -2.50 19.96
C LYS A 146 -0.34 -2.25 20.16
N THR A 147 0.55 -3.13 19.73
CA THR A 147 2.00 -3.02 19.99
C THR A 147 2.85 -2.93 18.73
N SER A 148 2.27 -3.26 17.58
CA SER A 148 2.95 -3.20 16.28
C SER A 148 3.28 -1.77 15.88
N GLN A 149 4.40 -1.63 15.18
CA GLN A 149 4.92 -0.35 14.72
C GLN A 149 4.69 -0.12 13.23
N ASN A 150 4.51 -1.19 12.45
CA ASN A 150 4.33 -1.14 11.00
C ASN A 150 3.44 -2.32 10.53
N PRO A 151 2.18 -2.45 11.01
CA PRO A 151 1.24 -3.42 10.48
C PRO A 151 0.67 -2.96 9.12
N ASP A 152 0.20 -3.89 8.30
CA ASP A 152 -0.63 -3.63 7.12
C ASP A 152 -1.95 -2.97 7.57
N ILE A 153 -2.09 -1.69 7.26
CA ILE A 153 -3.22 -0.86 7.70
C ILE A 153 -4.53 -1.28 7.03
N TRP A 154 -4.51 -1.72 5.78
CA TRP A 154 -5.73 -2.15 5.10
C TRP A 154 -6.24 -3.48 5.67
N LEU A 155 -5.32 -4.38 5.99
CA LEU A 155 -5.65 -5.61 6.71
C LEU A 155 -6.18 -5.32 8.11
N THR A 156 -5.57 -4.36 8.80
CA THR A 156 -6.04 -3.89 10.12
C THR A 156 -7.47 -3.37 10.03
N ILE A 157 -7.78 -2.46 9.09
CA ILE A 157 -9.12 -1.90 8.91
C ILE A 157 -10.15 -3.00 8.67
N ARG A 158 -9.86 -3.95 7.78
CA ARG A 158 -10.72 -5.10 7.52
C ARG A 158 -11.02 -5.92 8.78
N TYR A 159 -9.99 -6.19 9.59
CA TYR A 159 -10.18 -6.90 10.86
C TYR A 159 -11.03 -6.10 11.85
N LEU A 160 -10.86 -4.78 11.92
CA LEU A 160 -11.65 -3.93 12.80
C LEU A 160 -13.13 -3.90 12.40
N ASP A 161 -13.46 -3.96 11.10
CA ASP A 161 -14.83 -4.04 10.59
C ASP A 161 -15.56 -5.32 11.05
N GLU A 162 -14.82 -6.41 11.27
CA GLU A 162 -15.36 -7.68 11.75
C GLU A 162 -15.48 -7.75 13.28
N LEU A 163 -14.87 -6.81 14.00
CA LEU A 163 -14.79 -6.85 15.45
C LEU A 163 -16.05 -6.27 16.10
N GLU A 164 -16.58 -6.96 17.12
CA GLU A 164 -17.69 -6.43 17.92
C GLU A 164 -17.17 -5.58 19.09
N GLY A 165 -17.80 -4.42 19.31
CA GLY A 165 -17.64 -3.60 20.51
C GLY A 165 -16.75 -2.38 20.31
N ASP A 166 -17.39 -1.21 20.19
CA ASP A 166 -16.71 0.05 19.91
C ASP A 166 -15.55 0.38 20.85
N SER A 167 -15.68 0.08 22.14
CA SER A 167 -14.63 0.38 23.12
C SER A 167 -13.35 -0.41 22.84
N ILE A 168 -13.48 -1.62 22.30
CA ILE A 168 -12.32 -2.46 21.95
C ILE A 168 -11.66 -1.88 20.69
N ILE A 169 -12.45 -1.53 19.68
CA ILE A 169 -11.97 -0.93 18.43
C ILE A 169 -11.23 0.39 18.72
N ILE A 170 -11.85 1.27 19.51
CA ILE A 170 -11.25 2.56 19.89
C ILE A 170 -9.94 2.35 20.66
N ASP A 171 -9.88 1.43 21.62
CA ASP A 171 -8.65 1.14 22.37
C ASP A 171 -7.51 0.60 21.49
N ILE A 172 -7.84 -0.20 20.44
CA ILE A 172 -6.87 -0.63 19.43
C ILE A 172 -6.36 0.57 18.64
N ILE A 173 -7.27 1.39 18.09
CA ILE A 173 -6.92 2.56 17.29
C ILE A 173 -6.06 3.53 18.11
N GLU A 174 -6.45 3.85 19.34
CA GLU A 174 -5.65 4.70 20.24
C GLU A 174 -4.23 4.15 20.39
N SER A 175 -4.09 2.85 20.67
CA SER A 175 -2.78 2.22 20.82
C SER A 175 -1.95 2.31 19.52
N MET A 176 -2.58 2.13 18.37
CA MET A 176 -1.94 2.27 17.05
C MET A 176 -1.48 3.71 16.79
N LEU A 177 -2.29 4.73 17.11
CA LEU A 177 -1.91 6.13 16.94
C LEU A 177 -0.64 6.50 17.75
N HIS A 178 -0.35 5.79 18.84
CA HIS A 178 0.89 5.95 19.60
C HIS A 178 2.07 5.16 19.06
N ASN A 179 1.83 3.93 18.57
CA ASN A 179 2.90 2.98 18.26
C ASN A 179 3.30 2.95 16.78
N LEU A 180 2.41 3.34 15.87
CA LEU A 180 2.72 3.41 14.44
C LEU A 180 3.90 4.35 14.18
N GLN A 181 4.89 3.86 13.43
CA GLN A 181 6.06 4.63 13.02
C GLN A 181 5.80 5.47 11.77
N ILE A 182 4.91 5.01 10.90
CA ILE A 182 4.60 5.66 9.63
C ILE A 182 3.47 6.66 9.86
N VAL A 183 3.79 7.95 9.76
CA VAL A 183 2.85 9.03 10.10
C VAL A 183 1.61 9.06 9.19
N PRO A 184 1.73 8.89 7.85
CA PRO A 184 0.54 8.79 6.98
C PRO A 184 -0.45 7.69 7.40
N GLU A 185 0.05 6.56 7.90
CA GLU A 185 -0.79 5.44 8.37
C GLU A 185 -1.64 5.82 9.58
N LYS A 186 -1.15 6.72 10.45
CA LYS A 186 -1.96 7.28 11.55
C LYS A 186 -3.16 8.05 11.03
N TYR A 187 -3.02 8.76 9.90
CA TYR A 187 -4.12 9.53 9.31
C TYR A 187 -5.17 8.63 8.66
N MET A 188 -4.78 7.47 8.15
CA MET A 188 -5.72 6.43 7.72
C MET A 188 -6.53 5.89 8.91
N MET A 189 -5.87 5.63 10.04
CA MET A 189 -6.55 5.18 11.25
C MET A 189 -7.48 6.26 11.85
N LEU A 190 -7.09 7.54 11.78
CA LEU A 190 -7.96 8.66 12.18
C LEU A 190 -9.18 8.80 11.25
N ALA A 191 -8.99 8.67 9.94
CA ALA A 191 -10.08 8.63 8.96
C ALA A 191 -11.06 7.50 9.28
N TYR A 192 -10.55 6.30 9.55
CA TYR A 192 -11.36 5.15 9.96
C TYR A 192 -12.12 5.39 11.27
N LEU A 193 -11.46 5.94 12.30
CA LEU A 193 -12.09 6.30 13.57
C LEU A 193 -13.27 7.27 13.39
N ILE A 194 -13.07 8.30 12.56
CA ILE A 194 -14.09 9.32 12.25
C ILE A 194 -15.23 8.72 11.43
N TYR A 195 -14.93 7.83 10.50
CA TYR A 195 -15.91 7.11 9.70
C TYR A 195 -16.84 6.24 10.57
N CYS A 196 -16.27 5.46 11.47
CA CYS A 196 -17.03 4.52 12.30
C CYS A 196 -17.73 5.19 13.50
N PHE A 197 -17.11 6.21 14.11
CA PHE A 197 -17.58 6.79 15.38
C PHE A 197 -17.66 8.32 15.37
N PRO A 198 -18.36 8.95 14.40
CA PRO A 198 -18.39 10.42 14.28
C PRO A 198 -18.92 11.13 15.53
N GLU A 199 -19.95 10.58 16.19
CA GLU A 199 -20.55 11.17 17.40
C GLU A 199 -19.58 11.18 18.59
N LYS A 200 -18.72 10.16 18.72
CA LYS A 200 -17.71 10.11 19.79
C LYS A 200 -16.59 11.08 19.51
N VAL A 201 -16.15 11.18 18.25
CA VAL A 201 -15.14 12.16 17.86
C VAL A 201 -15.64 13.59 18.09
N GLU A 202 -16.90 13.88 17.77
CA GLU A 202 -17.54 15.17 18.07
C GLU A 202 -17.49 15.48 19.57
N SER A 203 -17.84 14.49 20.41
CA SER A 203 -17.80 14.63 21.86
C SER A 203 -16.40 14.96 22.38
N TRP A 204 -15.37 14.27 21.87
CA TRP A 204 -13.97 14.51 22.24
C TRP A 204 -13.46 15.88 21.80
N ILE A 205 -13.81 16.33 20.60
CA ILE A 205 -13.42 17.66 20.09
C ILE A 205 -14.01 18.78 20.95
N HIS A 206 -15.20 18.56 21.52
CA HIS A 206 -15.93 19.58 22.27
C HIS A 206 -15.86 19.40 23.80
N ASP A 207 -14.97 18.52 24.29
CA ASP A 207 -14.82 18.18 25.72
C ASP A 207 -16.15 17.84 26.42
N LEU A 208 -17.09 17.21 25.68
CA LEU A 208 -18.43 16.89 26.21
C LEU A 208 -18.42 15.66 27.11
N ASP A 209 -17.57 14.68 26.79
CA ASP A 209 -17.28 13.52 27.62
C ASP A 209 -15.94 13.69 28.34
N GLN A 210 -15.86 13.34 29.63
CA GLN A 210 -14.61 13.35 30.43
C GLN A 210 -13.61 12.25 30.03
N ILE A 211 -13.83 11.58 28.90
CA ILE A 211 -12.99 10.51 28.38
C ILE A 211 -12.17 11.12 27.24
N ASP A 212 -10.92 11.44 27.53
CA ASP A 212 -10.00 11.98 26.53
C ASP A 212 -9.49 10.86 25.62
N LEU A 213 -9.70 11.00 24.31
CA LEU A 213 -9.00 10.22 23.29
C LEU A 213 -7.50 10.38 23.53
N ARG A 214 -6.80 9.26 23.73
CA ARG A 214 -5.33 9.34 23.88
C ARG A 214 -4.73 9.61 22.50
N LEU A 215 -4.19 10.80 22.34
CA LEU A 215 -3.55 11.27 21.12
C LEU A 215 -2.03 11.31 21.29
N SER A 216 -1.31 11.00 20.21
CA SER A 216 0.14 11.19 20.13
C SER A 216 0.48 12.62 19.73
N ASP A 217 1.73 13.04 19.97
CA ASP A 217 2.22 14.40 19.68
C ASP A 217 2.05 14.80 18.21
N ASP A 218 2.09 13.83 17.29
CA ASP A 218 1.92 13.99 15.85
C ASP A 218 0.46 13.83 15.37
N THR A 219 -0.48 13.61 16.28
CA THR A 219 -1.93 13.61 16.04
C THR A 219 -2.65 14.58 16.98
N PRO A 220 -2.36 15.89 16.91
CA PRO A 220 -2.97 16.87 17.81
C PRO A 220 -4.49 16.97 17.61
N ILE A 221 -5.22 17.40 18.64
CA ILE A 221 -6.69 17.52 18.59
C ILE A 221 -7.15 18.44 17.45
N GLU A 222 -6.36 19.46 17.09
CA GLU A 222 -6.68 20.34 15.97
C GLU A 222 -6.65 19.62 14.63
N LEU A 223 -5.78 18.62 14.45
CA LEU A 223 -5.78 17.78 13.26
C LEU A 223 -7.05 16.92 13.23
N VAL A 224 -7.40 16.28 14.35
CA VAL A 224 -8.62 15.48 14.46
C VAL A 224 -9.86 16.32 14.14
N GLU A 225 -9.95 17.54 14.68
CA GLU A 225 -11.02 18.48 14.41
C GLU A 225 -11.05 18.92 12.93
N SER A 226 -9.88 19.14 12.32
CA SER A 226 -9.80 19.47 10.89
C SER A 226 -10.38 18.34 10.02
N ILE A 227 -9.99 17.09 10.29
CA ILE A 227 -10.50 15.91 9.57
C ILE A 227 -12.00 15.75 9.84
N TYR A 228 -12.46 15.87 11.08
CA TYR A 228 -13.87 15.76 11.43
C TYR A 228 -14.72 16.80 10.69
N ASN A 229 -14.31 18.07 10.70
CA ASN A 229 -15.05 19.17 10.08
C ASN A 229 -15.23 19.01 8.57
N VAL A 230 -14.24 18.49 7.87
CA VAL A 230 -14.35 18.23 6.42
C VAL A 230 -15.17 16.98 6.09
N SER A 231 -15.28 16.05 7.04
CA SER A 231 -15.85 14.72 6.82
C SER A 231 -17.30 14.60 7.26
N ILE A 232 -17.72 15.30 8.33
CA ILE A 232 -19.01 15.05 8.99
C ILE A 232 -20.21 15.21 8.05
N GLU A 233 -20.17 16.20 7.16
CA GLU A 233 -21.24 16.42 6.19
C GLU A 233 -21.32 15.30 5.15
N PHE A 234 -20.17 14.80 4.69
CA PHE A 234 -20.11 13.62 3.84
C PHE A 234 -20.67 12.39 4.56
N LEU A 235 -20.28 12.16 5.82
CA LEU A 235 -20.78 11.01 6.59
C LEU A 235 -22.30 11.07 6.81
N GLN A 236 -22.87 12.26 6.93
CA GLN A 236 -24.32 12.45 7.11
C GLN A 236 -25.12 12.37 5.81
N THR A 237 -24.55 12.78 4.68
CA THR A 237 -25.31 12.98 3.42
C THR A 237 -24.90 12.04 2.30
N GLY A 238 -23.76 11.35 2.42
CA GLY A 238 -23.14 10.55 1.36
C GLY A 238 -22.41 11.40 0.30
N GLU A 239 -22.39 12.73 0.43
CA GLU A 239 -21.80 13.62 -0.57
C GLU A 239 -20.77 14.59 0.06
N LEU A 240 -19.54 14.55 -0.44
CA LEU A 240 -18.53 15.56 -0.11
C LEU A 240 -18.86 16.86 -0.85
N LYS A 241 -18.93 17.97 -0.13
CA LYS A 241 -19.16 19.30 -0.72
C LYS A 241 -17.86 20.02 -1.04
N LEU A 242 -17.85 20.78 -2.14
CA LEU A 242 -16.70 21.58 -2.61
C LEU A 242 -16.19 22.63 -1.59
N ASP A 243 -17.00 22.99 -0.60
CA ASP A 243 -16.62 23.95 0.46
C ASP A 243 -15.75 23.31 1.56
N TYR A 244 -15.41 22.02 1.47
CA TYR A 244 -14.57 21.30 2.44
C TYR A 244 -13.24 22.03 2.70
N ARG A 245 -12.64 22.67 1.68
CA ARG A 245 -11.41 23.46 1.83
C ARG A 245 -11.52 24.57 2.88
N THR A 246 -12.69 25.17 3.01
CA THR A 246 -12.93 26.26 3.97
C THR A 246 -13.13 25.76 5.40
N LYS A 247 -13.32 24.45 5.56
CA LYS A 247 -13.52 23.74 6.83
C LYS A 247 -12.21 23.14 7.36
N MET A 248 -11.15 23.08 6.54
CA MET A 248 -9.81 22.68 6.96
C MET A 248 -9.19 23.69 7.92
N LYS A 249 -8.48 23.20 8.94
CA LYS A 249 -7.65 24.06 9.80
C LYS A 249 -6.30 24.38 9.16
N THR A 250 -5.90 25.64 9.27
CA THR A 250 -4.61 26.12 8.79
C THR A 250 -3.45 25.36 9.43
N GLY A 251 -2.50 24.88 8.62
CA GLY A 251 -1.32 24.14 9.06
C GLY A 251 -1.49 22.62 9.09
N TYR A 252 -2.70 22.11 8.81
CA TYR A 252 -3.04 20.68 8.75
C TYR A 252 -3.64 20.26 7.40
N GLU A 253 -3.48 21.08 6.36
CA GLU A 253 -4.16 20.89 5.08
C GLU A 253 -3.73 19.60 4.38
N ALA A 254 -2.45 19.26 4.42
CA ALA A 254 -1.93 18.06 3.76
C ALA A 254 -2.40 16.77 4.46
N GLU A 255 -2.32 16.76 5.78
CA GLU A 255 -2.77 15.68 6.65
C GLU A 255 -4.29 15.47 6.51
N THR A 256 -5.05 16.57 6.45
CA THR A 256 -6.51 16.53 6.24
C THR A 256 -6.88 16.01 4.84
N LEU A 257 -6.16 16.43 3.79
CA LEU A 257 -6.34 15.87 2.45
C LEU A 257 -6.04 14.37 2.41
N PHE A 258 -5.00 13.92 3.12
CA PHE A 258 -4.61 12.51 3.17
C PHE A 258 -5.69 11.67 3.86
N ALA A 259 -6.24 12.18 4.97
CA ALA A 259 -7.37 11.55 5.64
C ALA A 259 -8.64 11.53 4.77
N LEU A 260 -8.91 12.58 3.97
CA LEU A 260 -10.02 12.58 3.01
C LEU A 260 -9.83 11.51 1.93
N LEU A 261 -8.63 11.36 1.34
CA LEU A 261 -8.35 10.25 0.42
C LEU A 261 -8.55 8.88 1.09
N SER A 262 -8.16 8.77 2.37
CA SER A 262 -8.36 7.54 3.14
C SER A 262 -9.85 7.26 3.33
N LEU A 263 -10.67 8.29 3.63
CA LEU A 263 -12.12 8.16 3.74
C LEU A 263 -12.78 7.77 2.42
N PHE A 264 -12.34 8.33 1.30
CA PHE A 264 -12.81 7.92 -0.03
C PHE A 264 -12.61 6.42 -0.24
N GLU A 265 -11.39 5.94 0.02
CA GLU A 265 -11.02 4.54 -0.15
C GLU A 265 -11.73 3.61 0.84
N ILE A 266 -11.88 4.01 2.12
CA ILE A 266 -12.60 3.22 3.13
C ILE A 266 -14.09 3.12 2.79
N SER A 267 -14.71 4.23 2.39
CA SER A 267 -16.15 4.29 2.15
C SER A 267 -16.60 3.74 0.80
N GLN A 268 -15.68 3.55 -0.15
CA GLN A 268 -15.96 3.06 -1.51
C GLN A 268 -17.11 3.86 -2.17
N THR A 269 -17.09 5.17 -1.98
CA THR A 269 -18.12 6.09 -2.48
C THR A 269 -17.90 6.45 -3.95
N GLU A 270 -18.95 6.92 -4.63
CA GLU A 270 -18.87 7.33 -6.02
C GLU A 270 -17.94 8.54 -6.21
N LEU A 271 -17.22 8.56 -7.34
CA LEU A 271 -16.34 9.68 -7.69
C LEU A 271 -17.15 10.93 -8.07
N THR A 272 -17.35 11.83 -7.11
CA THR A 272 -18.01 13.13 -7.30
C THR A 272 -17.02 14.24 -7.70
N PRO A 273 -17.48 15.40 -8.20
CA PRO A 273 -16.60 16.53 -8.51
C PRO A 273 -15.77 17.02 -7.30
N ALA A 274 -16.28 16.88 -6.08
CA ALA A 274 -15.51 17.23 -4.88
C ALA A 274 -14.38 16.25 -4.63
N TRP A 275 -14.61 14.95 -4.81
CA TRP A 275 -13.55 13.92 -4.73
C TRP A 275 -12.50 14.08 -5.82
N ILE A 276 -12.92 14.41 -7.06
CA ILE A 276 -12.00 14.78 -8.14
C ILE A 276 -11.09 15.95 -7.71
N GLN A 277 -11.66 16.96 -7.06
CA GLN A 277 -10.89 18.11 -6.58
C GLN A 277 -9.90 17.73 -5.46
N VAL A 278 -10.28 16.81 -4.55
CA VAL A 278 -9.36 16.25 -3.54
C VAL A 278 -8.19 15.53 -4.21
N ILE A 279 -8.44 14.72 -5.23
CA ILE A 279 -7.40 14.02 -6.01
C ILE A 279 -6.48 15.03 -6.72
N GLU A 280 -7.03 16.04 -7.38
CA GLU A 280 -6.25 17.11 -8.03
C GLU A 280 -5.31 17.82 -7.05
N GLU A 281 -5.83 18.24 -5.89
CA GLU A 281 -5.04 18.89 -4.85
C GLU A 281 -3.94 17.99 -4.33
N SER A 282 -4.25 16.71 -4.16
CA SER A 282 -3.30 15.71 -3.67
C SER A 282 -2.16 15.50 -4.66
N ILE A 283 -2.46 15.38 -5.96
CA ILE A 283 -1.45 15.28 -7.04
C ILE A 283 -0.57 16.52 -7.09
N ALA A 284 -1.12 17.72 -6.82
CA ALA A 284 -0.35 18.96 -6.81
C ALA A 284 0.45 19.20 -5.51
N ASN A 285 0.15 18.46 -4.44
CA ASN A 285 0.71 18.67 -3.11
C ASN A 285 2.16 18.17 -3.02
N GLN A 286 3.01 18.93 -2.34
CA GLN A 286 4.45 18.66 -2.21
C GLN A 286 4.86 18.26 -0.79
N TRP A 287 3.89 18.01 0.09
CA TRP A 287 4.13 17.52 1.44
C TRP A 287 5.06 16.32 1.40
N THR A 288 6.24 16.48 2.00
CA THR A 288 7.32 15.51 1.88
C THR A 288 7.48 14.79 3.20
N TYR A 289 7.43 13.47 3.15
CA TYR A 289 7.64 12.58 4.28
C TYR A 289 8.96 11.82 4.15
N ARG A 290 9.59 11.50 5.29
CA ARG A 290 10.80 10.68 5.36
C ARG A 290 10.50 9.44 6.17
N LEU A 291 10.54 8.28 5.52
CA LEU A 291 10.35 6.99 6.18
C LEU A 291 11.47 6.77 7.22
N PRO A 292 11.13 6.60 8.52
CA PRO A 292 12.12 6.42 9.59
C PRO A 292 12.92 5.12 9.49
N SER A 293 12.34 4.09 8.87
CA SER A 293 12.81 2.70 8.90
C SER A 293 13.96 2.37 7.94
N LEU A 294 14.29 3.26 6.98
CA LEU A 294 15.26 2.97 5.93
C LEU A 294 16.65 3.57 6.20
N LYS A 295 17.70 2.72 6.14
CA LYS A 295 19.13 3.11 6.26
C LYS A 295 19.55 4.18 5.23
N ARG A 296 18.83 4.32 4.12
CA ARG A 296 18.93 5.45 3.17
C ARG A 296 17.64 6.25 3.25
N VAL A 297 17.76 7.56 3.49
CA VAL A 297 16.61 8.49 3.53
C VAL A 297 15.91 8.48 2.17
N GLN A 298 14.83 7.73 2.06
CA GLN A 298 13.88 7.86 0.97
C GLN A 298 12.93 9.00 1.31
N ARG A 299 12.79 9.95 0.38
CA ARG A 299 11.84 11.05 0.50
C ARG A 299 10.64 10.69 -0.35
N HIS A 300 9.48 10.71 0.27
CA HIS A 300 8.20 10.40 -0.34
C HIS A 300 7.33 11.65 -0.35
N GLN A 301 6.35 11.67 -1.23
CA GLN A 301 5.26 12.63 -1.21
C GLN A 301 3.96 11.84 -1.13
N PRO A 302 3.48 11.56 0.10
CA PRO A 302 2.40 10.59 0.30
C PRO A 302 1.10 10.95 -0.40
N LEU A 303 0.79 12.24 -0.55
CA LEU A 303 -0.45 12.69 -1.18
C LEU A 303 -0.51 12.34 -2.68
N PRO A 304 0.47 12.73 -3.52
CA PRO A 304 0.51 12.27 -4.90
C PRO A 304 0.59 10.74 -5.04
N GLU A 305 1.37 10.07 -4.18
CA GLU A 305 1.52 8.61 -4.18
C GLU A 305 0.18 7.91 -3.88
N PHE A 306 -0.54 8.34 -2.85
CA PHE A 306 -1.81 7.73 -2.50
C PHE A 306 -2.92 8.08 -3.51
N ALA A 307 -2.96 9.32 -4.01
CA ALA A 307 -3.91 9.72 -5.04
C ALA A 307 -3.75 8.89 -6.32
N ILE A 308 -2.52 8.55 -6.72
CA ILE A 308 -2.32 7.74 -7.91
C ILE A 308 -2.66 6.27 -7.70
N SER A 309 -2.45 5.74 -6.50
CA SER A 309 -2.92 4.40 -6.12
C SER A 309 -4.44 4.30 -6.23
N ILE A 310 -5.19 5.30 -5.75
CA ILE A 310 -6.65 5.37 -5.93
C ILE A 310 -7.00 5.34 -7.42
N ILE A 311 -6.36 6.19 -8.23
CA ILE A 311 -6.60 6.24 -9.69
C ILE A 311 -6.33 4.89 -10.37
N SER A 312 -5.36 4.11 -9.88
CA SER A 312 -4.99 2.82 -10.48
C SER A 312 -6.06 1.73 -10.31
N VAL A 313 -6.91 1.87 -9.28
CA VAL A 313 -7.97 0.90 -8.95
C VAL A 313 -9.38 1.37 -9.29
N LEU A 314 -9.52 2.62 -9.76
CA LEU A 314 -10.81 3.11 -10.26
C LEU A 314 -11.32 2.25 -11.42
N ASP A 315 -12.64 2.10 -11.49
CA ASP A 315 -13.26 1.46 -12.64
C ASP A 315 -13.14 2.30 -13.92
N SER A 316 -13.51 1.70 -15.05
CA SER A 316 -13.35 2.35 -16.36
C SER A 316 -14.27 3.56 -16.59
N GLU A 317 -15.38 3.67 -15.86
CA GLU A 317 -16.33 4.78 -15.95
C GLU A 317 -15.82 5.97 -15.14
N ASP A 318 -15.43 5.73 -13.89
CA ASP A 318 -14.84 6.74 -13.01
C ASP A 318 -13.51 7.25 -13.54
N THR A 319 -12.67 6.38 -14.10
CA THR A 319 -11.44 6.79 -14.78
C THR A 319 -11.70 7.76 -15.93
N LYS A 320 -12.70 7.48 -16.78
CA LYS A 320 -13.06 8.37 -17.89
C LYS A 320 -13.59 9.70 -17.37
N ARG A 321 -14.44 9.66 -16.34
CA ARG A 321 -14.98 10.85 -15.69
C ARG A 321 -13.86 11.71 -15.16
N LEU A 322 -12.95 11.13 -14.36
CA LEU A 322 -11.77 11.79 -13.81
C LEU A 322 -10.98 12.51 -14.89
N PHE A 323 -10.57 11.82 -15.96
CA PHE A 323 -9.75 12.45 -17.00
C PHE A 323 -10.51 13.45 -17.88
N SER A 324 -11.84 13.40 -17.92
CA SER A 324 -12.65 14.38 -18.65
C SER A 324 -12.97 15.64 -17.85
N GLU A 325 -13.07 15.53 -16.52
CA GLU A 325 -13.51 16.61 -15.63
C GLU A 325 -12.34 17.24 -14.84
N SER A 326 -11.19 16.55 -14.76
CA SER A 326 -10.06 16.97 -13.93
C SER A 326 -8.87 17.53 -14.70
N ARG A 327 -8.01 18.20 -13.95
CA ARG A 327 -6.68 18.70 -14.34
C ARG A 327 -5.55 17.79 -13.83
N VAL A 328 -5.83 16.54 -13.42
CA VAL A 328 -4.82 15.65 -12.81
C VAL A 328 -3.56 15.53 -13.67
N LEU A 329 -3.70 15.26 -14.98
CA LEU A 329 -2.56 15.14 -15.89
C LEU A 329 -1.82 16.47 -16.08
N ALA A 330 -2.55 17.57 -16.22
CA ALA A 330 -1.96 18.91 -16.32
C ALA A 330 -1.15 19.24 -15.05
N LEU A 331 -1.71 18.98 -13.86
CA LEU A 331 -1.07 19.20 -12.57
C LEU A 331 0.18 18.34 -12.40
N PHE A 332 0.15 17.08 -12.85
CA PHE A 332 1.32 16.22 -12.91
C PHE A 332 2.43 16.84 -13.78
N PHE A 333 2.11 17.28 -14.99
CA PHE A 333 3.11 17.88 -15.89
C PHE A 333 3.65 19.24 -15.42
N GLU A 334 2.79 20.04 -14.78
CA GLU A 334 3.15 21.31 -14.15
C GLU A 334 4.13 21.11 -12.97
N ASN A 335 3.96 20.03 -12.20
CA ASN A 335 4.76 19.71 -11.03
C ASN A 335 5.93 18.75 -11.27
N LEU A 336 6.23 18.41 -12.53
CA LEU A 336 7.33 17.50 -12.87
C LEU A 336 8.64 17.80 -12.20
N HIS A 337 9.01 19.05 -11.88
CA HIS A 337 10.32 19.35 -11.27
C HIS A 337 10.31 19.30 -9.74
N ARG A 338 9.13 19.14 -9.13
CA ARG A 338 8.88 19.18 -7.69
C ARG A 338 8.69 17.80 -7.08
N TYR A 339 8.30 16.81 -7.87
CA TYR A 339 8.17 15.46 -7.35
C TYR A 339 9.51 14.92 -6.86
N THR A 340 9.52 14.12 -5.81
CA THR A 340 10.71 13.31 -5.49
C THR A 340 10.98 12.32 -6.62
N ARG A 341 12.11 11.60 -6.57
CA ARG A 341 12.38 10.59 -7.60
C ARG A 341 11.38 9.44 -7.51
N ASN A 342 11.18 8.90 -6.31
CA ASN A 342 10.28 7.77 -6.07
C ASN A 342 8.85 8.11 -6.51
N THR A 343 8.31 9.22 -5.99
CA THR A 343 6.99 9.73 -6.35
C THR A 343 6.83 9.92 -7.86
N PHE A 344 7.83 10.49 -8.55
CA PHE A 344 7.76 10.67 -10.00
C PHE A 344 7.73 9.34 -10.75
N ASP A 345 8.61 8.40 -10.36
CA ASP A 345 8.74 7.10 -11.02
C ASP A 345 7.44 6.28 -10.89
N GLU A 346 6.73 6.40 -9.76
CA GLU A 346 5.41 5.78 -9.52
C GLU A 346 4.28 6.47 -10.30
N LEU A 347 4.17 7.80 -10.17
CA LEU A 347 3.15 8.58 -10.89
C LEU A 347 3.22 8.37 -12.40
N VAL A 348 4.43 8.39 -12.99
CA VAL A 348 4.58 8.24 -14.44
C VAL A 348 4.21 6.85 -14.90
N ASP A 349 4.48 5.82 -14.10
CA ASP A 349 4.17 4.43 -14.45
C ASP A 349 2.65 4.26 -14.59
N ILE A 350 1.90 4.64 -13.56
CA ILE A 350 0.43 4.51 -13.55
C ILE A 350 -0.22 5.48 -14.55
N LEU A 351 0.12 6.77 -14.55
CA LEU A 351 -0.53 7.74 -15.44
C LEU A 351 -0.28 7.43 -16.92
N SER A 352 0.88 6.87 -17.28
CA SER A 352 1.20 6.53 -18.66
C SER A 352 0.45 5.31 -19.20
N SER A 353 -0.10 4.47 -18.31
CA SER A 353 -0.98 3.36 -18.70
C SER A 353 -2.24 3.85 -19.43
N TYR A 354 -2.70 5.07 -19.11
CA TYR A 354 -3.77 5.79 -19.79
C TYR A 354 -3.27 6.49 -21.07
N ASN A 355 -2.68 5.69 -21.95
CA ASN A 355 -1.82 6.12 -23.07
C ASN A 355 -2.37 7.28 -23.91
N LEU A 356 -3.65 7.22 -24.32
CA LEU A 356 -4.26 8.22 -25.19
C LEU A 356 -4.29 9.61 -24.52
N VAL A 357 -4.94 9.72 -23.36
CA VAL A 357 -5.12 11.01 -22.67
C VAL A 357 -3.78 11.54 -22.16
N PHE A 358 -2.91 10.65 -21.67
CA PHE A 358 -1.56 11.02 -21.25
C PHE A 358 -0.75 11.61 -22.42
N THR A 359 -0.84 11.01 -23.60
CA THR A 359 -0.17 11.49 -24.81
C THR A 359 -0.71 12.86 -25.24
N GLU A 360 -2.03 13.03 -25.28
CA GLU A 360 -2.67 14.29 -25.66
C GLU A 360 -2.25 15.44 -24.72
N GLU A 361 -2.28 15.19 -23.41
CA GLU A 361 -1.85 16.19 -22.42
C GLU A 361 -0.33 16.45 -22.51
N LEU A 362 0.50 15.44 -22.72
CA LEU A 362 1.94 15.62 -22.90
C LEU A 362 2.23 16.53 -24.12
N GLU A 363 1.58 16.29 -25.25
CA GLU A 363 1.72 17.11 -26.46
C GLU A 363 1.28 18.56 -26.21
N LEU A 364 0.15 18.75 -25.51
CA LEU A 364 -0.31 20.08 -25.08
C LEU A 364 0.74 20.77 -24.20
N GLN A 365 1.23 20.09 -23.17
CA GLN A 365 2.19 20.64 -22.23
C GLN A 365 3.49 21.03 -22.93
N LEU A 366 4.02 20.20 -23.83
CA LEU A 366 5.19 20.50 -24.63
C LEU A 366 4.99 21.73 -25.53
N SER A 367 3.79 21.92 -26.09
CA SER A 367 3.46 23.09 -26.92
C SER A 367 3.46 24.42 -26.15
N LEU A 368 3.21 24.36 -24.84
CA LEU A 368 3.13 25.52 -23.96
C LEU A 368 4.51 25.94 -23.40
N GLN A 369 5.54 25.10 -23.51
CA GLN A 369 6.87 25.37 -22.97
C GLN A 369 7.77 26.07 -24.00
N LYS A 370 8.45 27.14 -23.57
CA LYS A 370 9.44 27.87 -24.39
C LYS A 370 10.88 27.71 -23.91
N ASP A 371 11.07 27.44 -22.61
CA ASP A 371 12.36 27.17 -21.98
C ASP A 371 12.19 26.14 -20.85
N LEU A 372 12.90 25.01 -20.92
CA LEU A 372 12.82 23.96 -19.89
C LEU A 372 14.12 23.87 -19.09
N PRO A 373 14.06 24.00 -17.75
CA PRO A 373 15.18 23.60 -16.90
C PRO A 373 15.56 22.14 -17.14
N HIS A 374 16.86 21.83 -17.08
CA HIS A 374 17.39 20.50 -17.42
C HIS A 374 16.71 19.33 -16.67
N LEU A 375 16.32 19.51 -15.41
CA LEU A 375 15.61 18.47 -14.66
C LEU A 375 14.22 18.19 -15.25
N ARG A 376 13.50 19.24 -15.63
CA ARG A 376 12.17 19.15 -16.21
C ARG A 376 12.22 18.53 -17.61
N TRP A 377 13.24 18.89 -18.39
CA TRP A 377 13.56 18.25 -19.67
C TRP A 377 13.70 16.73 -19.54
N ARG A 378 14.55 16.27 -18.62
CA ARG A 378 14.79 14.84 -18.40
C ARG A 378 13.51 14.09 -18.02
N ARG A 379 12.65 14.70 -17.20
CA ARG A 379 11.38 14.09 -16.80
C ARG A 379 10.38 14.02 -17.96
N PHE A 380 10.29 15.03 -18.81
CA PHE A 380 9.52 14.94 -20.04
C PHE A 380 10.02 13.84 -20.98
N GLN A 381 11.34 13.65 -21.10
CA GLN A 381 11.91 12.53 -21.86
C GLN A 381 11.51 11.17 -21.28
N LEU A 382 11.51 11.03 -19.95
CA LEU A 382 11.07 9.80 -19.29
C LEU A 382 9.58 9.54 -19.54
N CYS A 383 8.73 10.57 -19.44
CA CYS A 383 7.31 10.46 -19.79
C CYS A 383 7.11 10.02 -21.25
N ALA A 384 7.84 10.60 -22.19
CA ALA A 384 7.77 10.20 -23.60
C ALA A 384 8.20 8.73 -23.78
N GLY A 385 9.29 8.31 -23.12
CA GLY A 385 9.78 6.93 -23.18
C GLY A 385 8.76 5.91 -22.67
N ARG A 386 7.99 6.24 -21.63
CA ARG A 386 6.94 5.36 -21.07
C ARG A 386 5.81 5.05 -22.04
N ILE A 387 5.52 5.97 -22.96
CA ILE A 387 4.53 5.78 -24.03
C ILE A 387 5.16 5.36 -25.37
N GLY A 388 6.41 4.89 -25.37
CA GLY A 388 7.10 4.44 -26.58
C GLY A 388 7.50 5.57 -27.54
N LYS A 389 7.48 6.83 -27.09
CA LYS A 389 7.83 8.01 -27.89
C LYS A 389 9.22 8.56 -27.52
N GLN A 390 9.78 9.38 -28.39
CA GLN A 390 11.01 10.14 -28.15
C GLN A 390 10.71 11.64 -28.22
N LEU A 391 11.28 12.39 -27.28
CA LEU A 391 11.22 13.85 -27.27
C LEU A 391 12.38 14.41 -28.09
N VAL A 392 12.07 15.20 -29.11
CA VAL A 392 13.05 15.89 -29.96
C VAL A 392 12.83 17.40 -29.95
N GLU A 393 13.92 18.14 -29.98
CA GLU A 393 13.90 19.59 -30.16
C GLU A 393 14.18 19.93 -31.62
N LYS A 394 13.29 20.72 -32.24
CA LYS A 394 13.46 21.24 -33.59
C LYS A 394 13.03 22.70 -33.62
N ASP A 395 13.91 23.58 -34.12
CA ASP A 395 13.64 25.01 -34.25
C ASP A 395 13.19 25.67 -32.93
N GLY A 396 13.75 25.24 -31.79
CA GLY A 396 13.42 25.72 -30.45
C GLY A 396 12.03 25.29 -29.95
N ARG A 397 11.44 24.25 -30.56
CA ARG A 397 10.16 23.66 -30.17
C ARG A 397 10.30 22.18 -29.93
N LEU A 398 9.44 21.66 -29.07
CA LEU A 398 9.50 20.28 -28.60
C LEU A 398 8.43 19.45 -29.28
N PHE A 399 8.83 18.30 -29.79
CA PHE A 399 7.95 17.38 -30.51
C PHE A 399 8.14 15.97 -29.99
N LEU A 400 7.04 15.22 -29.98
CA LEU A 400 7.09 13.77 -29.81
C LEU A 400 7.18 13.12 -31.18
N ILE A 401 8.06 12.14 -31.31
CA ILE A 401 8.15 11.25 -32.45
C ILE A 401 8.05 9.80 -31.98
N GLU A 402 7.64 8.90 -32.86
CA GLU A 402 7.68 7.46 -32.58
C GLU A 402 9.09 7.04 -32.19
N GLY A 403 9.21 6.32 -31.06
CA GLY A 403 10.47 5.77 -30.64
C GLY A 403 10.93 4.70 -31.63
N LYS A 404 12.16 4.82 -32.13
CA LYS A 404 12.80 3.66 -32.76
C LYS A 404 13.02 2.63 -31.67
N ASN A 405 12.43 1.44 -31.82
CA ASN A 405 12.64 0.26 -30.97
C ASN A 405 14.06 0.29 -30.37
N LEU A 406 14.14 0.48 -29.05
CA LEU A 406 15.34 0.22 -28.28
C LEU A 406 15.32 -1.24 -27.85
#